data_AF-A0AAD7MBW3-F1
#
_entry.id   AF-A0AAD7MBW3-F1
#
_cell.length_a   1.000
_cell.length_b   1.000
_cell.length_c   1.000
_cell.angle_alpha   90.00
_cell.angle_beta   90.00
_cell.angle_gamma   90.00
#
_symmetry.space_group_name_H-M   'P 1'
#
loop_
_entity.id
_entity.type
_entity.pdbx_description
1 polymer ?
#
loop_
_entity_poly.entity_id
_entity_poly.type
_entity_poly.pdbx_seq_one_letter_code
_entity_poly.pdbx_strand_id
1 'polypeptide(L)'
;MSPRTWYNDLQKAFLTSHMPEFLALRAQSKTHKFWAPMYEAWFRQFPEEAALGYTVPDADGTRATLTNEELELLLGAVVARKKQIRNWFYFYHRTQG
;
A
#
# COMPACT_ATOMS: atom_id res chain seq x y z
N MET A 1 10.96 19.41 12.34
CA MET A 1 11.20 18.28 11.42
C MET A 1 9.85 17.67 11.09
N SER A 2 9.32 17.88 9.88
CA SER A 2 8.09 17.21 9.47
C SER A 2 8.31 15.70 9.54
N PRO A 3 7.43 14.92 10.19
CA PRO A 3 7.58 13.47 10.21
C PRO A 3 7.65 13.00 8.76
N ARG A 4 8.75 12.32 8.38
CA ARG A 4 8.91 11.73 7.05
C ARG A 4 7.69 10.86 6.80
N THR A 5 6.78 11.33 5.95
CA THR A 5 5.61 10.58 5.54
C THR A 5 6.11 9.36 4.78
N TRP A 6 5.53 8.19 5.06
CA TRP A 6 5.93 6.94 4.40
C TRP A 6 5.52 6.89 2.92
N TYR A 7 4.68 7.83 2.50
CA TYR A 7 4.18 7.97 1.13
C TYR A 7 4.82 9.17 0.42
N ASN A 8 4.98 9.06 -0.89
CA ASN A 8 5.27 10.17 -1.80
C ASN A 8 3.99 10.80 -2.36
N ASP A 9 4.12 11.82 -3.22
CA ASP A 9 2.97 12.56 -3.76
C ASP A 9 2.07 11.71 -4.67
N LEU A 10 2.63 10.80 -5.46
CA LEU A 10 1.85 9.88 -6.32
C LEU A 10 1.02 8.90 -5.47
N GLN A 11 1.67 8.32 -4.46
CA GLN A 11 1.02 7.45 -3.49
C GLN A 11 -0.08 8.20 -2.72
N LYS A 12 0.18 9.44 -2.30
CA LYS A 12 -0.82 10.29 -1.66
C LYS A 12 -2.01 10.53 -2.59
N ALA A 13 -1.76 10.92 -3.84
CA ALA A 13 -2.81 11.16 -4.82
C ALA A 13 -3.69 9.92 -5.04
N PHE A 14 -3.07 8.73 -5.12
CA PHE A 14 -3.78 7.45 -5.21
C PHE A 14 -4.66 7.18 -3.98
N LEU A 15 -4.16 7.41 -2.76
CA LEU A 15 -4.96 7.23 -1.55
C LEU A 15 -6.12 8.22 -1.49
N THR A 16 -5.88 9.48 -1.87
CA THR A 16 -6.90 10.54 -1.91
C THR A 16 -7.99 10.21 -2.92
N SER A 17 -7.67 9.67 -4.11
CA SER A 17 -8.67 9.33 -5.12
C SER A 17 -9.65 8.23 -4.68
N HIS A 18 -9.23 7.34 -3.77
CA HIS A 18 -10.06 6.25 -3.23
C HIS A 18 -10.80 6.65 -1.93
N MET A 19 -10.60 7.86 -1.42
CA MET A 19 -11.27 8.33 -0.21
C MET A 19 -12.81 8.37 -0.33
N PRO A 20 -13.41 8.84 -1.45
CA PRO A 20 -14.86 8.85 -1.58
C PRO A 20 -15.48 7.44 -1.46
N GLU A 21 -14.86 6.44 -2.07
CA GLU A 21 -15.29 5.04 -1.98
C GLU A 21 -15.21 4.50 -0.55
N PHE A 22 -14.08 4.76 0.13
CA PHE A 22 -13.92 4.39 1.53
C PHE A 22 -15.00 5.00 2.42
N LEU A 23 -15.31 6.29 2.25
CA LEU A 23 -16.34 6.98 3.02
C LEU A 23 -17.74 6.41 2.73
N ALA A 24 -18.06 6.12 1.46
CA ALA A 24 -19.34 5.53 1.07
C ALA A 24 -19.54 4.13 1.68
N LEU A 25 -18.51 3.28 1.66
CA LEU A 25 -18.55 1.95 2.28
C LEU A 25 -18.54 2.02 3.81
N ARG A 26 -17.85 3.01 4.39
CA ARG A 26 -17.86 3.26 5.84
C ARG A 26 -19.23 3.69 6.34
N ALA A 27 -19.93 4.57 5.63
CA ALA A 27 -21.30 4.96 5.97
C ALA A 27 -22.26 3.76 5.98
N GLN A 28 -21.96 2.72 5.21
CA GLN A 28 -22.73 1.47 5.17
C GLN A 28 -22.19 0.38 6.11
N SER A 29 -21.17 0.64 6.93
CA SER A 29 -20.47 -0.37 7.73
C SER A 29 -19.89 -1.55 6.93
N LYS A 30 -19.57 -1.32 5.64
CA LYS A 30 -19.05 -2.31 4.68
C LYS A 30 -17.58 -2.10 4.31
N THR A 31 -16.78 -1.50 5.20
CA THR A 31 -15.34 -1.24 4.94
C THR A 31 -14.54 -2.50 4.66
N HIS A 32 -14.98 -3.68 5.11
CA HIS A 32 -14.36 -4.96 4.75
C HIS A 32 -14.32 -5.21 3.24
N LYS A 33 -15.29 -4.67 2.48
CA LYS A 33 -15.34 -4.77 1.00
C LYS A 33 -14.34 -3.85 0.30
N PHE A 34 -13.87 -2.80 0.98
CA PHE A 34 -12.93 -1.84 0.44
C PHE A 34 -11.50 -2.39 0.41
N TRP A 35 -11.09 -3.10 1.46
CA TRP A 35 -9.67 -3.37 1.69
C TRP A 35 -9.04 -4.32 0.68
N ALA A 36 -9.73 -5.40 0.31
CA ALA A 36 -9.20 -6.37 -0.65
C ALA A 36 -8.88 -5.72 -2.02
N PRO A 37 -9.84 -5.06 -2.71
CA PRO A 37 -9.57 -4.42 -3.99
C PRO A 37 -8.59 -3.24 -3.87
N MET A 38 -8.64 -2.48 -2.76
CA MET A 38 -7.71 -1.38 -2.52
C MET A 38 -6.26 -1.87 -2.43
N TYR A 39 -6.00 -2.97 -1.70
CA TYR A 39 -4.66 -3.53 -1.59
C TYR A 39 -4.17 -4.10 -2.92
N GLU A 40 -5.04 -4.77 -3.67
CA GLU A 40 -4.69 -5.29 -5.00
C GLU A 40 -4.27 -4.16 -5.94
N ALA A 41 -5.09 -3.10 -6.04
CA ALA A 41 -4.78 -1.95 -6.87
C ALA A 41 -3.50 -1.24 -6.41
N TRP A 42 -3.30 -1.11 -5.08
CA TRP A 42 -2.09 -0.52 -4.52
C TRP A 42 -0.83 -1.30 -4.92
N PHE A 43 -0.76 -2.60 -4.61
CA PHE A 43 0.46 -3.37 -4.84
C PHE A 43 0.73 -3.62 -6.32
N ARG A 44 -0.30 -3.54 -7.17
CA ARG A 44 -0.12 -3.54 -8.63
C ARG A 44 0.57 -2.27 -9.13
N GLN A 45 0.27 -1.12 -8.54
CA GLN A 45 0.83 0.17 -8.97
C GLN A 45 2.13 0.54 -8.23
N PHE A 46 2.27 0.09 -6.98
CA PHE A 46 3.39 0.36 -6.09
C PHE A 46 3.89 -0.97 -5.48
N PRO A 47 4.60 -1.80 -6.26
CA PRO A 47 5.14 -3.05 -5.76
C PRO A 47 6.13 -2.81 -4.62
N GLU A 48 6.04 -3.59 -3.53
CA GLU A 48 6.95 -3.43 -2.38
C GLU A 48 8.34 -3.95 -2.70
N GLU A 49 8.48 -4.83 -3.69
CA GLU A 49 9.76 -5.29 -4.23
C GLU A 49 10.60 -4.09 -4.68
N ALA A 50 10.00 -3.16 -5.43
CA ALA A 50 10.66 -1.93 -5.85
C ALA A 50 11.00 -1.02 -4.67
N ALA A 51 10.18 -0.98 -3.62
CA ALA A 51 10.41 -0.18 -2.42
C ALA A 51 11.55 -0.75 -1.55
N LEU A 52 11.76 -2.07 -1.55
CA LEU A 52 12.86 -2.75 -0.87
C LEU A 52 14.16 -2.75 -1.68
N GLY A 53 14.15 -2.21 -2.90
CA GLY A 53 15.30 -2.22 -3.80
C GLY A 53 15.54 -3.60 -4.44
N TYR A 54 14.58 -4.52 -4.34
CA TYR A 54 14.59 -5.75 -5.11
C TYR A 54 14.18 -5.42 -6.54
N THR A 55 15.14 -5.42 -7.45
CA THR A 55 14.86 -5.43 -8.88
C THR A 55 14.24 -6.79 -9.20
N VAL A 56 12.94 -6.81 -9.46
CA VAL A 56 12.31 -7.97 -10.10
C VAL A 56 13.02 -8.12 -11.46
N PRO A 57 13.60 -9.28 -11.80
CA PRO A 57 14.35 -9.40 -13.05
C PRO A 57 13.43 -9.11 -14.23
N ASP A 58 13.91 -8.28 -15.16
CA ASP A 58 13.39 -8.27 -16.52
C ASP A 58 13.53 -9.67 -17.16
N ALA A 59 12.82 -9.85 -18.28
CA ALA A 59 12.55 -11.08 -19.02
C ALA A 59 13.75 -12.02 -19.31
N ASP A 60 14.99 -11.63 -19.01
CA ASP A 60 16.22 -12.43 -19.13
C ASP A 60 16.58 -13.24 -17.87
N GLY A 61 15.72 -13.25 -16.84
CA GLY A 61 15.61 -14.40 -15.93
C GLY A 61 16.77 -14.68 -14.97
N THR A 62 17.60 -13.69 -14.60
CA THR A 62 18.80 -13.94 -13.78
C THR A 62 18.64 -13.69 -12.27
N ARG A 63 17.41 -13.76 -11.73
CA ARG A 63 17.17 -14.00 -10.28
C ARG A 63 15.77 -14.59 -10.06
N ALA A 64 15.62 -15.86 -10.43
CA ALA A 64 14.31 -16.52 -10.56
C ALA A 64 13.57 -16.81 -9.22
N THR A 65 14.17 -16.55 -8.06
CA THR A 65 13.52 -16.84 -6.77
C THR A 65 14.11 -15.95 -5.69
N LEU A 66 13.23 -15.22 -4.98
CA LEU A 66 13.58 -14.60 -3.71
C LEU A 66 14.09 -15.71 -2.77
N THR A 67 15.14 -15.44 -2.00
CA THR A 67 15.49 -16.35 -0.90
C THR A 67 14.36 -16.37 0.13
N ASN A 68 14.31 -17.38 1.00
CA ASN A 68 13.32 -17.42 2.08
C ASN A 68 13.37 -16.16 2.95
N GLU A 69 14.57 -15.63 3.22
CA GLU A 69 14.78 -14.42 4.01
C GLU A 69 14.25 -13.17 3.27
N GLU A 70 14.48 -13.06 1.96
CA GLU A 70 13.95 -11.96 1.14
C GLU A 70 12.43 -12.03 1.02
N LEU A 71 11.87 -13.25 0.92
CA LEU A 71 10.43 -13.48 0.93
C LEU A 71 9.81 -13.08 2.28
N GLU A 72 10.42 -13.45 3.40
CA GLU A 72 9.95 -13.05 4.73
C GLU A 72 9.99 -11.53 4.91
N LEU A 73 11.05 -10.87 4.43
CA LEU A 73 11.15 -9.41 4.44
C LEU A 73 10.06 -8.76 3.58
N LEU A 74 9.82 -9.30 2.38
CA LEU A 74 8.76 -8.82 1.49
C LEU A 74 7.38 -8.97 2.13
N LEU A 75 7.08 -10.14 2.71
CA LEU A 75 5.82 -10.38 3.42
C LEU A 75 5.66 -9.41 4.60
N GLY A 76 6.73 -9.19 5.37
CA GLY A 76 6.77 -8.21 6.45
C GLY A 76 6.48 -6.78 5.96
N ALA A 77 7.09 -6.38 4.85
CA ALA A 77 6.89 -5.06 4.24
C ALA A 77 5.44 -4.88 3.74
N VAL A 78 4.88 -5.89 3.08
CA VAL A 78 3.48 -5.91 2.64
C VAL A 78 2.53 -5.76 3.83
N VAL A 79 2.75 -6.50 4.92
CA VAL A 79 1.94 -6.38 6.15
C VAL A 79 2.06 -4.98 6.75
N ALA A 80 3.28 -4.44 6.85
CA ALA A 80 3.51 -3.09 7.36
C ALA A 80 2.81 -2.04 6.49
N ARG A 81 2.86 -2.16 5.16
CA ARG A 81 2.21 -1.25 4.24
C ARG A 81 0.69 -1.29 4.36
N LYS A 82 0.09 -2.49 4.41
CA LYS A 82 -1.37 -2.63 4.62
C LYS A 82 -1.82 -1.88 5.88
N LYS A 83 -1.06 -2.01 6.98
CA LYS A 83 -1.32 -1.27 8.22
C LYS A 83 -1.22 0.24 8.04
N GLN A 84 -0.20 0.71 7.34
CA GLN A 84 0.01 2.13 7.05
C GLN A 84 -1.13 2.72 6.20
N ILE A 85 -1.52 2.05 5.11
CA ILE A 85 -2.65 2.44 4.25
C ILE A 85 -3.93 2.51 5.08
N ARG A 86 -4.24 1.45 5.84
CA ARG A 86 -5.43 1.39 6.68
C ARG A 86 -5.47 2.58 7.64
N ASN A 87 -4.38 2.81 8.37
CA ASN A 87 -4.26 3.93 9.28
C ASN A 87 -4.46 5.27 8.55
N TRP A 88 -3.87 5.44 7.36
CA TRP A 88 -4.03 6.65 6.57
C TRP A 88 -5.50 6.96 6.30
N PHE A 89 -6.30 6.00 5.83
CA PHE A 89 -7.75 6.24 5.62
C PHE A 89 -8.50 6.57 6.91
N TYR A 90 -8.15 5.93 8.03
CA TYR A 90 -8.79 6.20 9.32
C TYR A 90 -8.37 7.52 9.98
N PHE A 91 -7.19 8.06 9.68
CA PHE A 91 -6.69 9.30 10.30
C PHE A 91 -6.75 10.52 9.38
N TYR A 92 -6.60 10.36 8.06
CA TYR A 92 -6.58 11.47 7.10
C TYR A 92 -7.94 12.18 6.98
N HIS A 93 -9.07 11.47 7.11
CA HIS A 93 -10.39 12.13 7.13
C HIS A 93 -10.63 12.96 8.41
N ARG A 94 -9.86 12.75 9.49
CA ARG A 94 -9.99 13.51 10.74
C ARG A 94 -9.24 14.84 10.72
N THR A 95 -8.25 14.99 9.84
CA THR A 95 -7.41 16.19 9.74
C THR A 95 -7.85 17.15 8.64
N GLN A 96 -8.93 16.83 7.92
CA GLN A 96 -9.53 17.68 6.88
C GLN A 96 -10.89 18.27 7.30
N GLY A 97 -11.25 18.15 8.59
CA GLY A 97 -12.45 18.73 9.20
C GLY A 97 -12.12 19.78 10.23
#